data_AF-A0A9E5FA61-F1
#
_entry.id   AF-A0A9E5FA61-F1
#
_cell.length_a   1.000
_cell.length_b   1.000
_cell.length_c   1.000
_cell.angle_alpha   90.00
_cell.angle_beta   90.00
_cell.angle_gamma   90.00
#
_symmetry.space_group_name_H-M   'P 1'
#
loop_
_entity.id
_entity.type
_entity.pdbx_description
1 polymer ?
#
loop_
_entity_poly.entity_id
_entity_poly.type
_entity_poly.pdbx_seq_one_letter_code
_entity_poly.pdbx_strand_id
1 'polypeptide(L)'
;MRKDRTMFRSLVLGLAALALVVGGIVAEEYKGKLTKLDTSSKKLTVETKDGEKTFSFSDLKIERKGKDGNEAVDLEKASKMVEKAGAAGKSPYVTVVTKKEGDKEVATEIKMGGGKKKDKN
;
A
#
# COMPACT_ATOMS: atom_id res chain seq x y z
N MET A 1 -1.92 50.27 18.90
CA MET A 1 -1.82 49.25 17.83
C MET A 1 -1.47 47.90 18.46
N ARG A 2 -2.35 46.90 18.41
CA ARG A 2 -2.09 45.53 18.89
C ARG A 2 -2.64 44.52 17.86
N LYS A 3 -2.42 44.75 16.57
CA LYS A 3 -2.97 43.93 15.47
C LYS A 3 -1.98 42.85 14.98
N ASP A 4 -0.72 42.93 15.42
CA ASP A 4 0.39 42.16 14.85
C ASP A 4 0.57 40.77 15.51
N ARG A 5 0.17 40.60 16.76
CA ARG A 5 0.30 39.30 17.46
C ARG A 5 -0.78 38.28 17.08
N THR A 6 -1.92 38.75 16.59
CA THR A 6 -3.06 37.87 16.27
C THR A 6 -2.86 37.14 14.93
N MET A 7 -2.32 37.82 13.91
CA MET A 7 -2.01 37.18 12.62
C MET A 7 -0.90 36.13 12.71
N PHE A 8 0.15 36.40 13.48
CA PHE A 8 1.25 35.43 13.64
C PHE A 8 0.77 34.15 14.35
N ARG A 9 -0.15 34.28 15.31
CA ARG A 9 -0.79 33.14 15.99
C ARG A 9 -1.68 32.33 15.05
N SER A 10 -2.47 32.98 14.20
CA SER A 10 -3.30 32.32 13.20
C SER A 10 -2.45 31.59 12.15
N LEU A 11 -1.30 32.16 11.75
CA LEU A 11 -0.38 31.50 10.83
C LEU A 11 0.26 30.26 11.45
N VAL A 12 0.73 30.34 12.70
CA VAL A 12 1.33 29.20 13.42
C VAL A 12 0.30 28.10 13.68
N LEU A 13 -0.94 28.46 14.04
CA LEU A 13 -2.05 27.51 14.17
C LEU A 13 -2.41 26.86 12.84
N GLY A 14 -2.43 27.62 11.75
CA GLY A 14 -2.64 27.10 10.39
C GLY A 14 -1.54 26.12 9.96
N LEU A 15 -0.28 26.46 10.25
CA LEU A 15 0.87 25.59 9.95
C LEU A 15 0.86 24.31 10.79
N ALA A 16 0.48 24.40 12.07
CA ALA A 16 0.35 23.26 12.96
C ALA A 16 -0.81 22.33 12.54
N ALA A 17 -1.95 22.90 12.11
CA ALA A 17 -3.05 22.13 11.55
C ALA A 17 -2.65 21.43 10.25
N LEU A 18 -1.92 22.11 9.36
CA LEU A 18 -1.40 21.50 8.13
C LEU A 18 -0.40 20.38 8.45
N ALA A 19 0.50 20.59 9.42
CA ALA A 19 1.48 19.61 9.85
C ALA A 19 0.84 18.36 10.49
N LEU A 20 -0.27 18.52 11.23
CA LEU A 20 -1.04 17.39 11.76
C LEU A 20 -1.76 16.61 10.64
N VAL A 21 -2.32 17.30 9.65
CA VAL A 21 -2.99 16.66 8.51
C VAL A 21 -1.98 15.90 7.63
N VAL A 22 -0.78 16.45 7.43
CA VAL A 22 0.29 15.79 6.65
C VAL A 22 1.00 14.70 7.46
N GLY A 23 1.14 14.88 8.78
CA GLY A 23 1.82 13.93 9.67
C GLY A 23 1.05 12.61 9.91
N GLY A 24 -0.24 12.57 9.60
CA GLY A 24 -1.08 11.36 9.75
C GLY A 24 -0.92 10.32 8.64
N ILE A 25 -0.23 10.63 7.53
CA ILE A 25 -0.09 9.72 6.40
C ILE A 25 1.12 8.79 6.63
N VAL A 26 1.04 7.95 7.65
CA VAL A 26 1.99 6.85 7.83
C VAL A 26 1.61 5.75 6.84
N ALA A 27 2.36 5.64 5.75
CA ALA A 27 2.21 4.55 4.81
C ALA A 27 2.99 3.33 5.32
N GLU A 28 2.29 2.24 5.66
CA GLU A 28 2.93 0.98 6.10
C GLU A 28 3.11 0.02 4.92
N GLU A 29 4.34 -0.46 4.74
CA GLU A 29 4.69 -1.43 3.70
C GLU A 29 4.71 -2.86 4.25
N TYR A 30 3.82 -3.71 3.75
CA TYR A 30 3.75 -5.14 4.08
C TYR A 30 4.39 -5.98 2.98
N LYS A 31 5.45 -6.73 3.31
CA LYS A 31 6.18 -7.60 2.38
C LYS A 31 5.81 -9.06 2.63
N GLY A 32 5.32 -9.75 1.60
CA GLY A 32 4.86 -11.13 1.74
C GLY A 32 4.40 -11.76 0.43
N LYS A 33 3.86 -12.98 0.50
CA LYS A 33 3.27 -13.64 -0.66
C LYS A 33 1.82 -13.22 -0.82
N LEU A 34 1.44 -12.78 -2.02
CA LEU A 34 0.04 -12.49 -2.33
C LEU A 34 -0.70 -13.82 -2.56
N THR A 35 -1.52 -14.24 -1.59
CA THR A 35 -2.24 -15.52 -1.65
C THR A 35 -3.58 -15.40 -2.35
N LYS A 36 -4.28 -14.27 -2.13
CA LYS A 36 -5.56 -13.97 -2.77
C LYS A 36 -5.68 -12.50 -3.13
N LEU A 37 -6.22 -12.21 -4.31
CA LEU A 37 -6.63 -10.88 -4.72
C LEU A 37 -8.09 -10.98 -5.20
N ASP A 38 -9.03 -10.58 -4.35
CA ASP A 38 -10.46 -10.59 -4.64
C ASP A 38 -10.89 -9.18 -5.09
N THR A 39 -11.09 -9.05 -6.40
CA THR A 39 -11.46 -7.80 -7.05
C THR A 39 -12.93 -7.44 -6.85
N SER A 40 -13.79 -8.43 -6.58
CA SER A 40 -15.22 -8.25 -6.32
C SER A 40 -15.47 -7.76 -4.91
N SER A 41 -14.82 -8.39 -3.93
CA SER A 41 -14.90 -8.03 -2.51
C SER A 41 -13.97 -6.88 -2.12
N LYS A 42 -13.12 -6.40 -3.06
CA LYS A 42 -12.07 -5.39 -2.86
C LYS A 42 -11.15 -5.72 -1.68
N LYS A 43 -10.72 -6.98 -1.59
CA LYS A 43 -9.86 -7.50 -0.52
C LYS A 43 -8.65 -8.18 -1.11
N LEU A 44 -7.49 -7.96 -0.49
CA LEU A 44 -6.26 -8.66 -0.83
C LEU A 44 -5.72 -9.35 0.42
N THR A 45 -5.16 -10.54 0.26
CA THR A 45 -4.57 -11.31 1.36
C THR A 45 -3.10 -11.57 1.08
N VAL A 46 -2.26 -11.20 2.04
CA VAL A 46 -0.81 -11.37 1.98
C VAL A 46 -0.34 -12.22 3.14
N GLU A 47 0.35 -13.31 2.83
CA GLU A 47 1.10 -14.11 3.79
C GLU A 47 2.42 -13.41 4.08
N THR A 48 2.49 -12.74 5.22
CA THR A 48 3.71 -12.12 5.77
C THR A 48 4.43 -13.09 6.69
N LYS A 49 5.59 -12.70 7.22
CA LYS A 49 6.31 -13.53 8.20
C LYS A 49 5.54 -13.74 9.50
N ASP A 50 4.71 -12.78 9.87
CA ASP A 50 3.88 -12.79 11.08
C ASP A 50 2.52 -13.49 10.86
N GLY A 51 2.27 -14.01 9.66
CA GLY A 51 1.04 -14.70 9.28
C GLY A 51 0.29 -14.05 8.11
N GLU A 52 -0.90 -14.57 7.83
CA GLU A 52 -1.80 -14.02 6.80
C GLU A 52 -2.47 -12.74 7.29
N LYS A 53 -2.36 -11.67 6.50
CA LYS A 53 -3.08 -10.41 6.70
C LYS A 53 -3.96 -10.13 5.50
N THR A 54 -5.21 -9.75 5.76
CA THR A 54 -6.16 -9.32 4.73
C THR A 54 -6.38 -7.81 4.84
N PHE A 55 -6.20 -7.11 3.73
CA PHE A 55 -6.41 -5.66 3.62
C PHE A 55 -7.55 -5.37 2.63
N SER A 56 -8.38 -4.38 2.97
CA SER A 56 -9.33 -3.79 2.01
C SER A 56 -8.63 -2.74 1.15
N PHE A 57 -9.08 -2.58 -0.09
CA PHE A 57 -8.58 -1.53 -0.98
C PHE A 57 -9.73 -0.79 -1.68
N SER A 58 -9.50 0.47 -2.04
CA SER A 58 -10.46 1.26 -2.82
C SER A 58 -9.90 1.55 -4.21
N ASP A 59 -8.82 2.31 -4.27
CA ASP A 59 -8.04 2.62 -5.48
C ASP A 59 -6.66 1.97 -5.34
N LEU A 60 -6.52 0.78 -5.92
CA LEU A 60 -5.30 -0.02 -5.81
C LEU A 60 -4.43 0.17 -7.05
N LYS A 61 -3.29 0.82 -6.89
CA LYS A 61 -2.26 0.90 -7.93
C LYS A 61 -1.43 -0.37 -7.94
N ILE A 62 -1.28 -1.00 -9.09
CA ILE A 62 -0.50 -2.23 -9.19
C ILE A 62 0.66 -2.00 -10.14
N GLU A 63 1.87 -2.19 -9.61
CA GLU A 63 3.11 -2.07 -10.37
C GLU A 63 3.81 -3.42 -10.42
N ARG A 64 4.30 -3.80 -11.60
CA ARG A 64 5.13 -4.97 -11.78
C ARG A 64 6.51 -4.54 -12.21
N LYS A 65 7.54 -5.16 -11.64
CA LYS A 65 8.91 -4.97 -12.10
C LYS A 65 9.06 -5.58 -13.51
N GLY A 66 9.15 -4.72 -14.52
CA GLY A 66 9.47 -5.04 -15.90
C GLY A 66 10.98 -5.00 -16.17
N LYS A 67 11.36 -5.22 -17.43
CA LYS A 67 12.77 -5.24 -17.87
C LYS A 67 13.37 -3.83 -17.94
N ASP A 68 12.55 -2.84 -18.29
CA ASP A 68 12.95 -1.45 -18.53
C ASP A 68 12.43 -0.47 -17.46
N GLY A 69 11.73 -0.97 -16.43
CA GLY A 69 11.15 -0.16 -15.37
C GLY A 69 9.96 -0.83 -14.68
N ASN A 70 9.33 -0.13 -13.72
CA ASN A 70 8.05 -0.57 -13.18
C ASN A 70 6.94 -0.31 -14.21
N GLU A 71 6.20 -1.35 -14.55
CA GLU A 71 5.04 -1.27 -15.45
C GLU A 71 3.75 -1.30 -14.63
N ALA A 72 2.82 -0.40 -14.94
CA ALA A 72 1.48 -0.48 -14.37
C ALA A 72 0.75 -1.71 -14.91
N VAL A 73 0.13 -2.49 -14.03
CA VAL A 73 -0.63 -3.69 -14.40
C VAL A 73 -2.09 -3.49 -14.02
N ASP A 74 -2.98 -3.82 -14.95
CA ASP A 74 -4.42 -3.79 -14.69
C ASP A 74 -4.80 -4.78 -13.58
N LEU A 75 -5.81 -4.40 -12.79
CA LEU A 75 -6.30 -5.18 -11.65
C LEU A 75 -6.74 -6.60 -12.06
N GLU A 76 -7.36 -6.76 -13.23
CA GLU A 76 -7.75 -8.06 -13.78
C GLU A 76 -6.58 -8.93 -14.22
N LYS A 77 -5.51 -8.32 -14.74
CA LYS A 77 -4.29 -9.07 -15.11
C LYS A 77 -3.57 -9.54 -13.85
N ALA A 78 -3.54 -8.68 -12.83
CA ALA A 78 -2.97 -9.01 -11.53
C ALA A 78 -3.73 -10.16 -10.85
N SER A 79 -5.07 -10.14 -10.83
CA SER A 79 -5.87 -11.21 -10.22
C SER A 79 -5.62 -12.54 -10.93
N LYS A 80 -5.66 -12.57 -12.26
CA LYS A 80 -5.36 -13.76 -13.06
C LYS A 80 -3.94 -14.30 -12.81
N MET A 81 -2.95 -13.42 -12.62
CA MET A 81 -1.58 -13.84 -12.28
C MET A 81 -1.51 -14.45 -10.88
N VAL A 82 -2.19 -13.87 -9.89
CA VAL A 82 -2.24 -14.38 -8.52
C VAL A 82 -2.95 -15.72 -8.47
N GLU A 83 -4.08 -15.88 -9.17
CA GLU A 83 -4.81 -17.14 -9.26
C GLU A 83 -3.98 -18.24 -9.93
N LYS A 84 -3.37 -17.94 -11.09
CA LYS A 84 -2.47 -18.90 -11.77
C LYS A 84 -1.27 -19.27 -10.92
N ALA A 85 -0.67 -18.30 -10.22
CA ALA A 85 0.46 -18.53 -9.36
C ALA A 85 0.09 -19.32 -8.09
N GLY A 86 -1.09 -19.05 -7.51
CA GLY A 86 -1.65 -19.81 -6.39
C GLY A 86 -1.94 -21.26 -6.77
N ALA A 87 -2.57 -21.49 -7.92
CA ALA A 87 -2.82 -22.82 -8.46
C ALA A 87 -1.52 -23.60 -8.73
N ALA A 88 -0.44 -22.91 -9.10
CA ALA A 88 0.89 -23.50 -9.28
C ALA A 88 1.71 -23.61 -7.98
N GLY A 89 1.16 -23.24 -6.83
CA GLY A 89 1.87 -23.23 -5.54
C GLY A 89 3.03 -22.23 -5.46
N LYS A 90 3.06 -21.23 -6.34
CA LYS A 90 4.13 -20.23 -6.51
C LYS A 90 3.60 -18.80 -6.37
N SER A 91 2.83 -18.53 -5.34
CA SER A 91 2.30 -17.18 -5.05
C SER A 91 3.41 -16.12 -5.11
N PRO A 92 3.19 -15.01 -5.85
CA PRO A 92 4.22 -14.01 -6.08
C PRO A 92 4.52 -13.25 -4.80
N TYR A 93 5.80 -12.94 -4.59
CA TYR A 93 6.21 -12.08 -3.49
C TYR A 93 5.98 -10.61 -3.88
N VAL A 94 5.21 -9.90 -3.05
CA VAL A 94 4.78 -8.53 -3.30
C VAL A 94 5.10 -7.64 -2.11
N THR A 95 5.15 -6.34 -2.35
CA THR A 95 5.08 -5.32 -1.30
C THR A 95 3.75 -4.60 -1.42
N VAL A 96 2.94 -4.64 -0.38
CA VAL A 96 1.67 -3.91 -0.31
C VAL A 96 1.89 -2.65 0.50
N VAL A 97 1.62 -1.50 -0.10
CA VAL A 97 1.65 -0.21 0.57
C VAL A 97 0.24 0.11 1.03
N THR A 98 0.09 0.26 2.33
CA THR A 98 -1.17 0.66 2.97
C THR A 98 -1.07 2.10 3.43
N LYS A 99 -2.20 2.79 3.48
CA LYS A 99 -2.35 4.09 4.14
C LYS A 99 -3.41 3.97 5.21
N LYS A 100 -3.20 4.67 6.33
CA LYS A 100 -4.25 4.84 7.33
C LYS A 100 -5.22 5.92 6.85
N GLU A 101 -6.45 5.52 6.54
CA GLU A 101 -7.58 6.44 6.35
C GLU A 101 -8.44 6.37 7.63
N GLY A 102 -8.17 7.29 8.56
CA GLY A 102 -8.77 7.26 9.89
C GLY A 102 -8.27 6.05 10.70
N ASP A 103 -9.21 5.26 11.24
CA ASP A 103 -8.93 4.05 12.02
C ASP A 103 -8.68 2.78 11.18
N LYS A 104 -8.76 2.86 9.84
CA LYS A 104 -8.64 1.70 8.95
C LYS A 104 -7.40 1.76 8.07
N GLU A 105 -6.69 0.65 7.97
CA GLU A 105 -5.62 0.47 6.98
C GLU A 105 -6.22 0.06 5.64
N VAL A 106 -5.99 0.90 4.63
CA VAL A 106 -6.45 0.66 3.26
C VAL A 106 -5.23 0.43 2.38
N ALA A 107 -5.21 -0.67 1.64
CA ALA A 107 -4.15 -0.90 0.67
C ALA A 107 -4.33 0.01 -0.55
N THR A 108 -3.25 0.70 -0.91
CA THR A 108 -3.22 1.70 -1.99
C THR A 108 -2.30 1.31 -3.13
N GLU A 109 -1.29 0.47 -2.86
CA GLU A 109 -0.36 0.03 -3.91
C GLU A 109 0.12 -1.41 -3.71
N ILE A 110 0.25 -2.18 -4.79
CA ILE A 110 0.92 -3.47 -4.81
C ILE A 110 2.10 -3.41 -5.77
N LYS A 111 3.31 -3.67 -5.27
CA LYS A 111 4.53 -3.83 -6.08
C LYS A 111 4.86 -5.31 -6.24
N MET A 112 4.58 -5.87 -7.41
CA MET A 112 4.92 -7.24 -7.80
C MET A 112 6.40 -7.34 -8.22
N GLY A 113 7.18 -8.19 -7.53
CA GLY A 113 8.61 -8.36 -7.77
C GLY A 113 9.53 -7.40 -6.99
N GLY A 114 8.97 -6.56 -6.12
CA GLY A 114 9.72 -5.67 -5.22
C GLY A 114 10.26 -6.33 -3.95
N GLY A 115 9.72 -7.49 -3.58
CA GLY A 115 10.28 -8.27 -2.48
C GLY A 115 11.42 -9.14 -3.00
N LYS A 116 12.67 -8.72 -2.78
CA LYS A 116 13.79 -9.66 -2.85
C LYS A 116 13.42 -10.87 -2.00
N LYS A 117 13.27 -12.03 -2.62
CA LYS A 117 13.59 -13.29 -1.97
C LYS A 117 15.08 -13.17 -1.64
N LYS A 118 15.40 -12.72 -0.43
CA LYS A 118 16.77 -12.77 0.09
C LYS A 118 17.14 -14.25 0.06
N ASP A 119 18.23 -14.54 -0.65
CA ASP A 119 18.80 -15.85 -0.90
C ASP A 119 18.48 -16.90 0.17
N LYS A 120 17.97 -18.05 -0.27
CA LYS A 120 18.25 -19.30 0.42
C LYS A 120 19.69 -19.66 0.03
N ASN A 121 20.60 -19.46 1.00
CA ASN A 121 21.81 -20.23 1.24
C ASN A 121 22.57 -20.77 0.02
#